data_AF-A0AAD8JNY8-F1
#
_entry.id   AF-A0AAD8JNY8-F1
#
_cell.length_a   1.000
_cell.length_b   1.000
_cell.length_c   1.000
_cell.angle_alpha   90.00
_cell.angle_beta   90.00
_cell.angle_gamma   90.00
#
_symmetry.space_group_name_H-M   'P 1'
#
loop_
_entity.id
_entity.type
_entity.pdbx_description
1 polymer ?
#
loop_
_entity_poly.entity_id
_entity_poly.type
_entity_poly.pdbx_seq_one_letter_code
_entity_poly.pdbx_strand_id
1 'polypeptide(L)'
;MCGTLCCEYRDGRLHGILASTWKKCFKEKRLDHIINHGLERHMEPGSLNTFSTIAYQCLKTNLKERPTMAKIVEELKDALEQQEVFEDMGKKLNFEGMRRIADLLVSPLAYKTQSQLLLLFMKGLLIDNGKTWFSINNKGQHCEAIAVEKCISLDEKRLFTRGENLDSRFQYLLEYKSTQDLSLRIETQFLSLHVTYVINLVYKCQFPPQGCLRIPFRYKLAEMKAYATSCVAHEGERGWLRTELFQFTSTKNQHHFDIQFTSEMRSKEDHVLSYLFYIFIEAVEFRPVDFEENENKVAMQPTDVDNDWRERVPNDYNKIVEDVDKSMTTKEVYALLRRGIYINKSQQWFSISKKSEKRLMLPARAFLPKRKFHLSQRKTWLWKSLPGSRFMEVAECSDNNRLAISLQIDSYLLSSGIKYACYLVFKLPENASVFEGIVITNFTEWVGGNCIYLVTPPHTPVIVLSPDERPSRSRKIKGHPKLRKDGWMEVQVWQFYHRSGRVSFKMDGYLESLKGWNFTGLLVQGFEFRPAKVFSLNYFEGMYM
;
A
#
# COMPACT_ATOMS: atom_id res chain seq x y z
N MET A 1 -31.97 20.63 17.47
CA MET A 1 -32.78 20.81 16.24
C MET A 1 -33.68 22.03 16.33
N CYS A 2 -34.26 22.33 17.49
CA CYS A 2 -34.52 23.72 17.85
C CYS A 2 -33.27 24.26 18.57
N GLY A 3 -32.86 25.50 18.32
CA GLY A 3 -31.82 26.18 19.10
C GLY A 3 -32.29 26.56 20.52
N THR A 4 -33.29 25.84 21.02
CA THR A 4 -34.08 26.17 22.21
C THR A 4 -33.77 25.14 23.29
N LEU A 5 -33.72 25.60 24.54
CA LEU A 5 -33.52 24.72 25.69
C LEU A 5 -34.65 23.68 25.76
N CYS A 6 -34.32 22.44 26.15
CA CYS A 6 -35.29 21.34 26.25
C CYS A 6 -36.39 21.58 27.30
N CYS A 7 -36.17 22.56 28.17
CA CYS A 7 -37.06 23.04 29.21
C CYS A 7 -37.17 24.56 29.12
N GLU A 8 -38.38 25.08 29.17
CA GLU A 8 -38.63 26.51 29.32
C GLU A 8 -38.84 26.84 30.79
N TYR A 9 -38.19 27.90 31.27
CA TYR A 9 -38.40 28.44 32.61
C TYR A 9 -39.02 29.84 32.49
N ARG A 10 -40.10 30.09 33.24
CA ARG A 10 -40.66 31.43 33.45
C ARG A 10 -40.63 31.71 34.95
N ASP A 11 -40.07 32.84 35.34
CA ASP A 11 -39.97 33.29 36.74
C ASP A 11 -39.33 32.24 37.68
N GLY A 12 -38.28 31.56 37.19
CA GLY A 12 -37.57 30.51 37.95
C GLY A 12 -38.35 29.20 38.12
N ARG A 13 -39.56 29.08 37.54
CA ARG A 13 -40.37 27.85 37.54
C ARG A 13 -40.34 27.18 36.17
N LEU A 14 -40.28 25.85 36.18
CA LEU A 14 -40.37 25.04 34.97
C LEU A 14 -41.75 25.26 34.32
N HIS A 15 -41.76 25.91 33.16
CA HIS A 15 -42.95 26.30 32.42
C HIS A 15 -43.36 25.26 31.38
N GLY A 16 -42.40 24.58 30.75
CA GLY A 16 -42.69 23.57 29.74
C GLY A 16 -41.50 22.65 29.45
N ILE A 17 -41.78 21.39 29.11
CA ILE A 17 -40.79 20.42 28.65
C ILE A 17 -41.05 20.16 27.16
N LEU A 18 -40.08 20.46 26.30
CA LEU A 18 -40.23 20.34 24.84
C LEU A 18 -40.17 18.89 24.35
N ALA A 19 -39.75 17.94 25.19
CA ALA A 19 -39.65 16.52 24.82
C ALA A 19 -41.00 15.89 24.41
N SER A 20 -42.12 16.32 25.00
CA SER A 20 -43.46 15.83 24.63
C SER A 20 -43.88 16.35 23.25
N THR A 21 -43.66 17.64 23.00
CA THR A 21 -43.86 18.29 21.70
C THR A 21 -43.01 17.63 20.63
N TRP A 22 -41.73 17.39 20.92
CA TRP A 22 -40.81 16.72 20.01
C TRP A 22 -41.29 15.31 19.63
N LYS A 23 -41.70 14.49 20.61
CA LYS A 23 -42.28 13.15 20.36
C LYS A 23 -43.52 13.20 19.48
N LYS A 24 -44.38 14.21 19.68
CA LYS A 24 -45.60 14.42 18.89
C LYS A 24 -45.23 14.75 17.44
N CYS A 25 -44.35 15.74 17.23
CA CYS A 25 -43.86 16.12 15.89
C CYS A 25 -43.20 14.94 15.15
N PHE A 26 -42.40 14.12 15.83
CA PHE A 26 -41.81 12.91 15.22
C PHE A 26 -42.89 11.91 14.76
N LYS A 27 -43.88 11.59 15.62
CA LYS A 27 -44.98 10.67 15.29
C LYS A 27 -45.86 11.17 14.14
N GLU A 28 -46.10 12.48 14.09
CA GLU A 28 -46.90 13.13 13.05
C GLU A 28 -46.12 13.38 11.75
N LYS A 29 -44.82 13.03 11.69
CA LYS A 29 -43.90 13.35 10.58
C LYS A 29 -43.81 14.85 10.28
N ARG A 30 -43.90 15.68 11.32
CA ARG A 30 -43.88 17.16 11.27
C ARG A 30 -42.66 17.72 11.99
N LEU A 31 -41.48 17.20 11.67
CA LEU A 31 -40.22 17.65 12.27
C LEU A 31 -39.80 19.05 11.78
N ASP A 32 -40.23 19.45 10.59
CA ASP A 32 -40.11 20.79 10.02
C ASP A 32 -40.59 21.88 11.00
N HIS A 33 -41.68 21.62 11.74
CA HIS A 33 -42.23 22.55 12.73
C HIS A 33 -41.31 22.85 13.93
N ILE A 34 -40.27 22.04 14.16
CA ILE A 34 -39.36 22.18 15.30
C ILE A 34 -37.90 22.34 14.88
N ILE A 35 -37.60 22.23 13.59
CA ILE A 35 -36.28 22.52 13.04
C ILE A 35 -36.11 24.04 12.99
N ASN A 36 -34.94 24.54 13.37
CA ASN A 36 -34.66 25.97 13.29
C ASN A 36 -34.76 26.45 11.84
N HIS A 37 -35.54 27.52 11.62
CA HIS A 37 -35.81 28.06 10.31
C HIS A 37 -34.50 28.40 9.58
N GLY A 38 -34.33 27.90 8.36
CA GLY A 38 -33.11 28.05 7.57
C GLY A 38 -32.14 26.87 7.63
N LEU A 39 -32.17 26.02 8.67
CA LEU A 39 -31.35 24.80 8.70
C LEU A 39 -31.86 23.71 7.76
N GLU A 40 -33.16 23.72 7.43
CA GLU A 40 -33.81 22.71 6.59
C GLU A 40 -33.09 22.45 5.26
N ARG A 41 -32.58 23.50 4.62
CA ARG A 41 -31.87 23.41 3.32
C ARG A 41 -30.45 22.85 3.44
N HIS A 42 -29.93 22.78 4.65
CA HIS A 42 -28.58 22.29 4.95
C HIS A 42 -28.61 20.87 5.49
N MET A 43 -29.76 20.31 5.86
CA MET A 43 -29.86 18.97 6.43
C MET A 43 -30.12 17.92 5.34
N GLU A 44 -29.29 16.88 5.30
CA GLU A 44 -29.53 15.70 4.49
C GLU A 44 -30.76 14.95 5.05
N PRO A 45 -31.79 14.66 4.24
CA PRO A 45 -33.03 14.06 4.74
C PRO A 45 -32.84 12.70 5.44
N GLY A 46 -31.88 11.88 5.01
CA GLY A 46 -31.55 10.59 5.61
C GLY A 46 -30.89 10.73 6.98
N SER A 47 -29.88 11.59 7.10
CA SER A 47 -29.22 11.97 8.34
C SER A 47 -30.23 12.50 9.35
N LEU A 48 -31.10 13.42 8.93
CA LEU A 48 -32.18 13.94 9.76
C LEU A 48 -33.13 12.82 10.22
N ASN A 49 -33.49 11.90 9.34
CA ASN A 49 -34.34 10.77 9.68
C ASN A 49 -33.66 9.79 10.66
N THR A 50 -32.39 9.44 10.46
CA THR A 50 -31.61 8.58 11.36
C THR A 50 -31.47 9.24 12.74
N PHE A 51 -31.02 10.50 12.78
CA PHE A 51 -30.87 11.28 14.00
C PHE A 51 -32.19 11.39 14.78
N SER A 52 -33.28 11.75 14.10
CA SER A 52 -34.57 11.86 14.75
C SER A 52 -35.10 10.50 15.20
N THR A 53 -34.90 9.43 14.43
CA THR A 53 -35.33 8.08 14.85
C THR A 53 -34.63 7.64 16.13
N ILE A 54 -33.30 7.78 16.21
CA ILE A 54 -32.55 7.38 17.42
C ILE A 54 -32.91 8.26 18.62
N ALA A 55 -33.11 9.58 18.41
CA ALA A 55 -33.56 10.49 19.45
C ALA A 55 -34.96 10.11 19.99
N TYR A 56 -35.89 9.72 19.12
CA TYR A 56 -37.21 9.26 19.54
C TYR A 56 -37.15 7.97 20.37
N GLN A 57 -36.31 7.02 19.96
CA GLN A 57 -36.12 5.76 20.68
C GLN A 57 -35.53 6.00 22.09
N CYS A 58 -34.57 6.93 22.23
CA CYS A 58 -34.00 7.32 23.52
C CYS A 58 -35.07 7.87 24.48
N LEU A 59 -36.10 8.52 23.95
CA LEU A 59 -37.17 9.13 24.73
C LEU A 59 -38.31 8.15 25.09
N LYS A 60 -38.25 6.87 24.72
CA LYS A 60 -39.29 5.88 25.06
C LYS A 60 -39.50 5.74 26.58
N THR A 61 -40.75 5.60 27.00
CA THR A 61 -41.09 5.48 28.43
C THR A 61 -40.62 4.15 29.00
N ASN A 62 -40.76 3.07 28.21
CA ASN A 62 -40.26 1.74 28.55
C ASN A 62 -38.75 1.67 28.40
N LEU A 63 -38.04 1.35 29.48
CA LEU A 63 -36.58 1.22 29.48
C LEU A 63 -36.07 0.12 28.54
N LYS A 64 -36.85 -0.96 28.35
CA LYS A 64 -36.47 -2.07 27.45
C LYS A 64 -36.55 -1.71 25.96
N GLU A 65 -37.28 -0.64 25.62
CA GLU A 65 -37.37 -0.13 24.24
C GLU A 65 -36.30 0.93 23.94
N ARG A 66 -35.54 1.37 24.95
CA ARG A 66 -34.47 2.34 24.73
C ARG A 66 -33.24 1.62 24.15
N PRO A 67 -32.56 2.26 23.19
CA PRO A 67 -31.35 1.70 22.60
C PRO A 67 -30.21 1.75 23.61
N THR A 68 -29.22 0.87 23.43
CA THR A 68 -27.97 0.94 24.20
C THR A 68 -27.14 2.13 23.73
N MET A 69 -26.23 2.63 24.57
CA MET A 69 -25.30 3.69 24.17
C MET A 69 -24.44 3.29 22.96
N ALA A 70 -24.07 2.01 22.85
CA ALA A 70 -23.35 1.51 21.68
C ALA A 70 -24.16 1.70 20.38
N LYS A 71 -25.46 1.35 20.40
CA LYS A 71 -26.34 1.54 19.25
C LYS A 71 -26.58 3.01 18.94
N ILE A 72 -26.70 3.85 19.96
CA ILE A 72 -26.83 5.31 19.77
C ILE A 72 -25.60 5.87 19.05
N VAL A 73 -24.40 5.51 19.51
CA VAL A 73 -23.15 5.99 18.90
C VAL A 73 -23.00 5.49 17.45
N GLU A 74 -23.37 4.24 17.18
CA GLU A 74 -23.39 3.68 15.82
C GLU A 74 -24.29 4.50 14.88
N GLU A 75 -25.56 4.69 15.25
CA GLU A 75 -26.54 5.43 14.42
C GLU A 75 -26.19 6.90 14.25
N LEU A 76 -25.59 7.54 15.27
CA LEU A 76 -25.12 8.92 15.18
C LEU A 76 -23.91 9.05 14.25
N LYS A 77 -23.02 8.06 14.19
CA LYS A 77 -21.92 8.04 13.20
C LYS A 77 -22.47 7.89 11.79
N ASP A 78 -23.43 7.00 11.58
CA ASP A 78 -24.08 6.81 10.28
C ASP A 78 -24.85 8.07 9.82
N ALA A 79 -25.51 8.77 10.75
CA ALA A 79 -26.17 10.04 10.45
C ALA A 79 -25.15 11.14 10.08
N LEU A 80 -24.02 11.21 10.79
CA LEU A 80 -22.97 12.17 10.48
C LEU A 80 -22.35 11.91 9.09
N GLU A 81 -22.03 10.65 8.79
CA GLU A 81 -21.45 10.26 7.50
C GLU A 81 -22.37 10.63 6.31
N GLN A 82 -23.68 10.41 6.45
CA GLN A 82 -24.69 10.82 5.44
C GLN A 82 -24.71 12.33 5.20
N GLN A 83 -24.57 13.12 6.27
CA GLN A 83 -24.56 14.59 6.22
C GLN A 83 -23.29 15.10 5.54
N GLU A 84 -22.13 14.58 5.91
CA GLU A 84 -20.83 14.94 5.31
C GLU A 84 -20.83 14.65 3.80
N VAL A 85 -21.31 13.47 3.38
CA VAL A 85 -21.42 13.11 1.95
C VAL A 85 -22.36 14.06 1.19
N PHE A 86 -23.47 14.47 1.79
CA PHE A 86 -24.40 15.41 1.16
C PHE A 86 -23.77 16.78 0.93
N GLU A 87 -23.03 17.28 1.92
CA GLU A 87 -22.35 18.58 1.83
C GLU A 87 -21.23 18.57 0.78
N ASP A 88 -20.42 17.51 0.73
CA ASP A 88 -19.26 17.42 -0.16
C ASP A 88 -19.60 17.07 -1.61
N MET A 89 -20.52 16.11 -1.78
CA MET A 89 -20.74 15.37 -3.03
C MET A 89 -22.18 15.47 -3.56
N GLY A 90 -23.17 15.66 -2.68
CA GLY A 90 -24.60 15.65 -3.02
C GLY A 90 -25.00 16.67 -4.09
N LYS A 91 -24.28 17.79 -4.20
CA LYS A 91 -24.51 18.84 -5.23
C LYS A 91 -23.74 18.64 -6.53
N LYS A 92 -22.74 17.75 -6.57
CA LYS A 92 -21.81 17.58 -7.70
C LYS A 92 -22.12 16.38 -8.60
N LEU A 93 -22.83 15.38 -8.08
CA LEU A 93 -23.07 14.10 -8.78
C LEU A 93 -24.48 13.99 -9.36
N ASN A 94 -24.58 13.36 -10.54
CA ASN A 94 -25.84 13.09 -11.21
C ASN A 94 -26.57 11.88 -10.58
N PHE A 95 -27.55 12.15 -9.71
CA PHE A 95 -28.34 11.11 -9.04
C PHE A 95 -29.07 10.19 -10.02
N GLU A 96 -29.57 10.73 -11.14
CA GLU A 96 -30.25 9.93 -12.17
C GLU A 96 -29.30 8.93 -12.83
N GLY A 97 -28.07 9.36 -13.13
CA GLY A 97 -27.03 8.46 -13.65
C GLY A 97 -26.71 7.32 -12.68
N MET A 98 -26.63 7.61 -11.38
CA MET A 98 -26.39 6.60 -10.35
C MET A 98 -27.54 5.60 -10.21
N ARG A 99 -28.80 6.04 -10.32
CA ARG A 99 -29.95 5.11 -10.33
C ARG A 99 -29.87 4.12 -11.48
N ARG A 100 -29.54 4.58 -12.69
CA ARG A 100 -29.39 3.71 -13.86
C ARG A 100 -28.28 2.67 -13.69
N ILE A 101 -27.19 3.03 -13.02
CA ILE A 101 -26.13 2.06 -12.68
C ILE A 101 -26.63 1.08 -11.61
N ALA A 102 -27.41 1.54 -10.63
CA ALA A 102 -28.00 0.67 -9.61
C ALA A 102 -28.98 -0.36 -10.20
N ASP A 103 -29.63 -0.05 -11.32
CA ASP A 103 -30.49 -1.00 -12.05
C ASP A 103 -29.70 -2.16 -12.69
N LEU A 104 -28.37 -2.04 -12.84
CA LEU A 104 -27.49 -3.08 -13.38
C LEU A 104 -26.96 -4.06 -12.31
N LEU A 105 -27.41 -3.93 -11.06
CA LEU A 105 -26.92 -4.72 -9.94
C LEU A 105 -27.50 -6.13 -9.92
N VAL A 106 -26.69 -7.07 -9.44
CA VAL A 106 -27.10 -8.48 -9.24
C VAL A 106 -28.22 -8.60 -8.20
N SER A 107 -28.30 -7.67 -7.25
CA SER A 107 -29.32 -7.63 -6.22
C SER A 107 -29.83 -6.20 -6.03
N PRO A 108 -31.17 -6.00 -5.93
CA PRO A 108 -31.73 -4.67 -5.71
C PRO A 108 -31.19 -4.04 -4.42
N LEU A 109 -30.72 -2.80 -4.50
CA LEU A 109 -30.28 -2.07 -3.32
C LEU A 109 -31.47 -1.54 -2.52
N ALA A 110 -31.44 -1.77 -1.22
CA ALA A 110 -32.32 -1.08 -0.29
C ALA A 110 -31.69 0.26 0.11
N TYR A 111 -32.15 1.35 -0.50
CA TYR A 111 -31.79 2.72 -0.11
C TYR A 111 -33.03 3.61 -0.14
N LYS A 112 -33.04 4.65 0.71
CA LYS A 112 -34.15 5.61 0.82
C LYS A 112 -33.74 7.01 0.39
N THR A 113 -32.45 7.34 0.49
CA THR A 113 -31.95 8.69 0.20
C THR A 113 -30.77 8.68 -0.75
N GLN A 114 -30.46 9.85 -1.30
CA GLN A 114 -29.32 10.04 -2.20
C GLN A 114 -28.00 9.73 -1.49
N SER A 115 -27.80 10.20 -0.26
CA SER A 115 -26.56 9.92 0.49
C SER A 115 -26.39 8.44 0.78
N GLN A 116 -27.47 7.71 1.11
CA GLN A 116 -27.40 6.26 1.28
C GLN A 116 -26.96 5.56 -0.01
N LEU A 117 -27.48 5.99 -1.16
CA LEU A 117 -27.05 5.45 -2.45
C LEU A 117 -25.58 5.77 -2.73
N LEU A 118 -25.13 7.01 -2.48
CA LEU A 118 -23.71 7.39 -2.66
C LEU A 118 -22.80 6.56 -1.75
N LEU A 119 -23.16 6.36 -0.48
CA LEU A 119 -22.36 5.54 0.44
C LEU A 119 -22.22 4.10 -0.04
N LEU A 120 -23.26 3.53 -0.64
CA LEU A 120 -23.20 2.20 -1.27
C LEU A 120 -22.22 2.21 -2.46
N PHE A 121 -22.27 3.24 -3.32
CA PHE A 121 -21.32 3.39 -4.42
C PHE A 121 -19.88 3.62 -3.95
N MET A 122 -19.66 4.33 -2.84
CA MET A 122 -18.32 4.54 -2.28
C MET A 122 -17.73 3.24 -1.72
N LYS A 123 -18.56 2.40 -1.10
CA LYS A 123 -18.17 1.04 -0.66
C LYS A 123 -17.88 0.11 -1.85
N GLY A 124 -18.55 0.37 -2.97
CA GLY A 124 -18.39 -0.35 -4.22
C GLY A 124 -19.35 -1.53 -4.35
N LEU A 125 -19.76 -1.80 -5.57
CA LEU A 125 -20.89 -2.67 -5.88
C LEU A 125 -20.56 -3.59 -7.07
N LEU A 126 -21.11 -4.80 -7.05
CA LEU A 126 -21.02 -5.74 -8.16
C LEU A 126 -22.20 -5.57 -9.11
N ILE A 127 -21.90 -5.15 -10.33
CA ILE A 127 -22.83 -5.01 -11.46
C ILE A 127 -22.52 -6.05 -12.53
N ASP A 128 -23.33 -6.08 -13.59
CA ASP A 128 -23.09 -6.90 -14.79
C ASP A 128 -22.94 -8.40 -14.44
N ASN A 129 -23.97 -8.95 -13.80
CA ASN A 129 -24.00 -10.34 -13.31
C ASN A 129 -22.80 -10.71 -12.41
N GLY A 130 -22.27 -9.73 -11.69
CA GLY A 130 -21.17 -9.94 -10.75
C GLY A 130 -19.78 -9.89 -11.40
N LYS A 131 -19.67 -9.50 -12.67
CA LYS A 131 -18.42 -9.51 -13.44
C LYS A 131 -17.70 -8.17 -13.47
N THR A 132 -18.35 -7.11 -12.99
CA THR A 132 -17.75 -5.78 -12.91
C THR A 132 -18.02 -5.20 -11.52
N TRP A 133 -16.96 -4.80 -10.83
CA TRP A 133 -17.06 -4.05 -9.58
C TRP A 133 -16.92 -2.57 -9.88
N PHE A 134 -17.85 -1.76 -9.40
CA PHE A 134 -17.91 -0.32 -9.64
C PHE A 134 -17.93 0.43 -8.32
N SER A 135 -17.14 1.50 -8.20
CA SER A 135 -17.20 2.41 -7.06
C SER A 135 -16.95 3.86 -7.45
N ILE A 136 -17.21 4.78 -6.52
CA ILE A 136 -16.99 6.21 -6.71
C ILE A 136 -16.09 6.72 -5.59
N ASN A 137 -15.05 7.50 -5.91
CA ASN A 137 -14.18 8.11 -4.90
C ASN A 137 -14.78 9.43 -4.35
N ASN A 138 -14.10 10.04 -3.37
CA ASN A 138 -14.55 11.28 -2.72
C ASN A 138 -14.60 12.51 -3.67
N LYS A 139 -14.08 12.40 -4.89
CA LYS A 139 -14.16 13.43 -5.93
C LYS A 139 -15.29 13.17 -6.93
N GLY A 140 -16.08 12.12 -6.74
CA GLY A 140 -17.11 11.71 -7.69
C GLY A 140 -16.58 10.98 -8.91
N GLN A 141 -15.30 10.60 -8.92
CA GLN A 141 -14.68 9.89 -10.05
C GLN A 141 -14.89 8.39 -9.90
N HIS A 142 -15.15 7.73 -11.02
CA HIS A 142 -15.51 6.33 -11.06
C HIS A 142 -14.26 5.44 -10.99
N CYS A 143 -14.33 4.35 -10.24
CA CYS A 143 -13.40 3.23 -10.28
C CYS A 143 -14.13 2.00 -10.82
N GLU A 144 -13.45 1.24 -11.68
CA GLU A 144 -14.01 0.04 -12.29
C GLU A 144 -13.01 -1.10 -12.16
N ALA A 145 -13.42 -2.28 -11.70
CA ALA A 145 -12.62 -3.49 -11.75
C ALA A 145 -13.38 -4.57 -12.52
N ILE A 146 -12.75 -5.09 -13.57
CA ILE A 146 -13.37 -6.06 -14.48
C ILE A 146 -12.81 -7.43 -14.15
N ALA A 147 -13.70 -8.39 -13.85
CA ALA A 147 -13.32 -9.74 -13.50
C ALA A 147 -12.47 -10.36 -14.61
N VAL A 148 -11.42 -11.08 -14.22
CA VAL A 148 -10.50 -11.70 -15.19
C VAL A 148 -11.22 -12.70 -16.11
N GLU A 149 -12.29 -13.35 -15.64
CA GLU A 149 -13.12 -14.26 -16.43
C GLU A 149 -13.82 -13.57 -17.62
N LYS A 150 -14.11 -12.27 -17.51
CA LYS A 150 -14.69 -11.47 -18.59
C LYS A 150 -13.63 -11.05 -19.61
N CYS A 151 -12.36 -11.09 -19.22
CA CYS A 151 -11.23 -10.63 -20.03
C CYS A 151 -10.60 -11.74 -20.90
N ILE A 152 -11.09 -12.97 -20.81
CA ILE A 152 -10.50 -14.17 -21.41
C ILE A 152 -11.54 -14.87 -22.29
N SER A 153 -11.09 -15.41 -23.44
CA SER A 153 -11.95 -16.22 -24.30
C SER A 153 -12.09 -17.64 -23.75
N LEU A 154 -13.32 -18.17 -23.73
CA LEU A 154 -13.68 -19.51 -23.21
C LEU A 154 -12.96 -20.68 -23.90
N ASP A 155 -12.37 -20.46 -25.08
CA ASP A 155 -11.58 -21.48 -25.80
C ASP A 155 -10.22 -21.77 -25.15
N GLU A 156 -9.74 -20.91 -24.26
CA GLU A 156 -8.52 -21.15 -23.50
C GLU A 156 -8.82 -22.10 -22.34
N LYS A 157 -8.31 -23.34 -22.39
CA LYS A 157 -8.35 -24.34 -21.28
C LYS A 157 -7.59 -23.87 -20.03
N ARG A 158 -7.96 -22.75 -19.45
CA ARG A 158 -7.34 -22.19 -18.25
C ARG A 158 -8.07 -22.66 -16.99
N LEU A 159 -7.30 -22.84 -15.92
CA LEU A 159 -7.82 -23.26 -14.63
C LEU A 159 -8.40 -22.04 -13.91
N PHE A 160 -9.71 -22.07 -13.69
CA PHE A 160 -10.40 -21.12 -12.81
C PHE A 160 -10.63 -21.78 -11.46
N THR A 161 -10.44 -21.01 -10.39
CA THR A 161 -10.78 -21.43 -9.03
C THR A 161 -11.86 -20.53 -8.44
N ARG A 162 -12.60 -21.03 -7.44
CA ARG A 162 -13.64 -20.25 -6.78
C ARG A 162 -13.02 -19.21 -5.86
N GLY A 163 -13.40 -17.95 -6.06
CA GLY A 163 -12.86 -16.80 -5.34
C GLY A 163 -13.27 -16.70 -3.87
N GLU A 164 -14.39 -17.35 -3.48
CA GLU A 164 -14.89 -17.39 -2.09
C GLU A 164 -13.82 -17.89 -1.10
N ASN A 165 -13.00 -18.86 -1.52
CA ASN A 165 -11.93 -19.44 -0.70
C ASN A 165 -10.80 -18.45 -0.38
N LEU A 166 -10.71 -17.34 -1.12
CA LEU A 166 -9.63 -16.35 -1.02
C LEU A 166 -10.10 -14.95 -0.64
N ASP A 167 -11.39 -14.79 -0.32
CA ASP A 167 -12.04 -13.51 -0.01
C ASP A 167 -11.95 -12.51 -1.18
N SER A 168 -12.28 -13.01 -2.37
CA SER A 168 -12.39 -12.26 -3.63
C SER A 168 -13.73 -11.55 -3.76
N ARG A 169 -13.75 -10.41 -4.46
CA ARG A 169 -15.00 -9.75 -4.88
C ARG A 169 -15.72 -10.52 -5.98
N PHE A 170 -14.99 -11.32 -6.76
CA PHE A 170 -15.51 -12.05 -7.91
C PHE A 170 -15.56 -13.55 -7.65
N GLN A 171 -16.55 -14.21 -8.25
CA GLN A 171 -16.81 -15.64 -8.09
C GLN A 171 -15.66 -16.51 -8.60
N TYR A 172 -15.01 -16.11 -9.69
CA TYR A 172 -13.96 -16.89 -10.34
C TYR A 172 -12.66 -16.11 -10.43
N LEU A 173 -11.57 -16.80 -10.11
CA LEU A 173 -10.20 -16.30 -10.20
C LEU A 173 -9.44 -17.12 -11.24
N LEU A 174 -8.56 -16.46 -11.99
CA LEU A 174 -7.67 -17.16 -12.92
C LEU A 174 -6.41 -17.62 -12.18
N GLU A 175 -6.12 -18.91 -12.26
CA GLU A 175 -4.85 -19.45 -11.83
C GLU A 175 -3.77 -19.14 -12.87
N TYR A 176 -2.77 -18.34 -12.48
CA TYR A 176 -1.66 -17.95 -13.34
C TYR A 176 -0.34 -18.44 -12.77
N LYS A 177 0.38 -19.20 -13.59
CA LYS A 177 1.76 -19.60 -13.34
C LYS A 177 2.68 -18.63 -14.07
N SER A 178 3.69 -18.12 -13.38
CA SER A 178 4.68 -17.18 -13.95
C SER A 178 5.51 -17.74 -15.11
N THR A 179 5.25 -18.97 -15.57
CA THR A 179 5.84 -19.62 -16.76
C THR A 179 4.97 -19.49 -18.02
N GLN A 180 3.75 -18.99 -17.88
CA GLN A 180 2.76 -18.95 -18.96
C GLN A 180 2.62 -17.53 -19.52
N ASP A 181 2.33 -17.45 -20.82
CA ASP A 181 1.87 -16.21 -21.44
C ASP A 181 0.37 -16.04 -21.20
N LEU A 182 -0.07 -14.79 -21.11
CA LEU A 182 -1.44 -14.43 -20.81
C LEU A 182 -1.83 -13.27 -21.72
N SER A 183 -3.02 -13.33 -22.30
CA SER A 183 -3.61 -12.19 -23.03
C SER A 183 -4.97 -11.89 -22.43
N LEU A 184 -5.21 -10.61 -22.15
CA LEU A 184 -6.46 -10.11 -21.58
C LEU A 184 -7.05 -9.09 -22.55
N ARG A 185 -8.32 -9.28 -22.92
CA ARG A 185 -9.12 -8.32 -23.69
C ARG A 185 -10.07 -7.63 -22.74
N ILE A 186 -9.92 -6.33 -22.53
CA ILE A 186 -10.64 -5.60 -21.48
C ILE A 186 -11.53 -4.53 -22.09
N GLU A 187 -12.80 -4.55 -21.72
CA GLU A 187 -13.81 -3.56 -22.13
C GLU A 187 -14.36 -2.83 -20.90
N THR A 188 -14.02 -1.55 -20.77
CA THR A 188 -14.54 -0.67 -19.72
C THR A 188 -15.88 -0.08 -20.11
N GLN A 189 -16.70 0.27 -19.12
CA GLN A 189 -18.06 0.77 -19.35
C GLN A 189 -18.34 2.12 -18.70
N PHE A 190 -17.70 2.40 -17.56
CA PHE A 190 -18.15 3.45 -16.67
C PHE A 190 -17.06 4.47 -16.33
N LEU A 191 -15.97 4.56 -17.09
CA LEU A 191 -14.91 5.51 -16.74
C LEU A 191 -15.39 6.96 -16.82
N SER A 192 -14.89 7.79 -15.91
CA SER A 192 -15.15 9.23 -15.92
C SER A 192 -14.36 9.92 -17.04
N LEU A 193 -14.96 10.92 -17.68
CA LEU A 193 -14.29 11.72 -18.71
C LEU A 193 -13.26 12.67 -18.09
N HIS A 194 -12.17 12.92 -18.81
CA HIS A 194 -11.05 13.79 -18.44
C HIS A 194 -10.34 13.41 -17.13
N VAL A 195 -10.48 12.15 -16.72
CA VAL A 195 -9.80 11.60 -15.55
C VAL A 195 -8.62 10.74 -16.01
N THR A 196 -7.45 10.96 -15.42
CA THR A 196 -6.31 10.07 -15.60
C THR A 196 -6.51 8.81 -14.76
N TYR A 197 -6.41 7.65 -15.38
CA TYR A 197 -6.55 6.33 -14.76
C TYR A 197 -5.20 5.61 -14.71
N VAL A 198 -5.01 4.80 -13.67
CA VAL A 198 -4.01 3.73 -13.64
C VAL A 198 -4.74 2.41 -13.89
N ILE A 199 -4.22 1.63 -14.82
CA ILE A 199 -4.62 0.24 -15.07
C ILE A 199 -3.79 -0.65 -14.16
N ASN A 200 -4.44 -1.43 -13.29
CA ASN A 200 -3.81 -2.35 -12.36
C ASN A 200 -4.20 -3.79 -12.64
N LEU A 201 -3.24 -4.71 -12.54
CA LEU A 201 -3.55 -6.13 -12.38
C LEU A 201 -3.74 -6.43 -10.89
N VAL A 202 -4.91 -6.98 -10.52
CA VAL A 202 -5.24 -7.33 -9.13
C VAL A 202 -5.15 -8.84 -8.94
N TYR A 203 -4.39 -9.29 -7.95
CA TYR A 203 -4.16 -10.71 -7.72
C TYR A 203 -3.75 -11.02 -6.27
N LYS A 204 -3.80 -12.29 -5.90
CA LYS A 204 -3.31 -12.82 -4.62
C LYS A 204 -2.30 -13.93 -4.89
N CYS A 205 -1.33 -14.09 -4.01
CA CYS A 205 -0.30 -15.12 -4.15
C CYS A 205 -0.63 -16.31 -3.27
N GLN A 206 -0.42 -17.51 -3.78
CA GLN A 206 -0.59 -18.73 -2.98
C GLN A 206 0.36 -18.74 -1.78
N PHE A 207 1.59 -18.30 -1.99
CA PHE A 207 2.60 -18.14 -0.95
C PHE A 207 2.93 -16.65 -0.82
N PRO A 208 2.24 -15.90 0.06
CA PRO A 208 2.44 -14.47 0.19
C PRO A 208 3.87 -14.20 0.71
N PRO A 209 4.71 -13.50 -0.06
CA PRO A 209 6.05 -13.17 0.40
C PRO A 209 5.96 -12.12 1.51
N GLN A 210 6.84 -12.19 2.51
CA GLN A 210 7.07 -11.05 3.38
C GLN A 210 7.88 -10.00 2.60
N GLY A 211 7.25 -9.23 1.71
CA GLY A 211 7.88 -8.03 1.13
C GLY A 211 7.45 -7.66 -0.28
N CYS A 212 8.26 -6.77 -0.86
CA CYS A 212 8.09 -6.13 -2.17
C CYS A 212 7.94 -7.15 -3.31
N LEU A 213 6.76 -7.73 -3.48
CA LEU A 213 6.51 -8.71 -4.52
C LEU A 213 6.43 -8.04 -5.87
N ARG A 214 7.32 -8.44 -6.76
CA ARG A 214 7.15 -8.27 -8.19
C ARG A 214 6.88 -9.64 -8.82
N ILE A 215 5.80 -9.77 -9.57
CA ILE A 215 5.57 -10.97 -10.39
C ILE A 215 6.36 -10.83 -11.68
N PRO A 216 7.17 -11.83 -12.07
CA PRO A 216 8.16 -11.76 -13.16
C PRO A 216 7.49 -11.91 -14.53
N PHE A 217 6.64 -10.96 -14.90
CA PHE A 217 6.09 -10.83 -16.24
C PHE A 217 6.48 -9.49 -16.87
N ARG A 218 6.60 -9.49 -18.18
CA ARG A 218 6.60 -8.29 -19.00
C ARG A 218 5.22 -8.13 -19.63
N TYR A 219 4.83 -6.90 -19.90
CA TYR A 219 3.51 -6.60 -20.44
C TYR A 219 3.58 -5.52 -21.51
N LYS A 220 2.63 -5.53 -22.44
CA LYS A 220 2.44 -4.48 -23.45
C LYS A 220 1.01 -4.43 -23.92
N LEU A 221 0.62 -3.31 -24.51
CA LEU A 221 -0.55 -3.29 -25.38
C LEU A 221 -0.21 -3.92 -26.72
N ALA A 222 -1.19 -4.54 -27.38
CA ALA A 222 -0.99 -5.21 -28.66
C ALA A 222 -0.35 -4.29 -29.73
N GLU A 223 -0.72 -3.02 -29.72
CA GLU A 223 -0.22 -1.96 -30.61
C GLU A 223 1.21 -1.49 -30.28
N MET A 224 1.74 -1.80 -29.09
CA MET A 224 3.08 -1.39 -28.69
C MET A 224 4.15 -2.34 -29.23
N LYS A 225 5.28 -1.76 -29.67
CA LYS A 225 6.44 -2.53 -30.15
C LYS A 225 7.24 -3.16 -29.02
N ALA A 226 7.44 -2.42 -27.93
CA ALA A 226 8.29 -2.83 -26.82
C ALA A 226 7.47 -3.28 -25.62
N TYR A 227 7.98 -4.27 -24.90
CA TYR A 227 7.44 -4.70 -23.62
C TYR A 227 7.88 -3.77 -22.50
N ALA A 228 6.93 -3.36 -21.67
CA ALA A 228 7.19 -2.83 -20.36
C ALA A 228 7.42 -3.98 -19.37
N THR A 229 7.98 -3.63 -18.23
CA THR A 229 8.48 -4.57 -17.23
C THR A 229 7.67 -4.39 -15.96
N SER A 230 7.17 -5.47 -15.34
CA SER A 230 6.31 -5.39 -14.15
C SER A 230 6.99 -4.64 -13.00
N CYS A 231 6.17 -3.97 -12.20
CA CYS A 231 6.64 -3.26 -11.04
C CYS A 231 6.38 -4.02 -9.75
N VAL A 232 6.95 -3.53 -8.65
CA VAL A 232 6.58 -4.03 -7.32
C VAL A 232 5.11 -3.72 -7.07
N ALA A 233 4.37 -4.72 -6.62
CA ALA A 233 2.97 -4.60 -6.33
C ALA A 233 2.73 -3.82 -5.03
N HIS A 234 1.64 -3.07 -5.02
CA HIS A 234 1.11 -2.45 -3.83
C HIS A 234 0.12 -3.38 -3.15
N GLU A 235 0.33 -3.66 -1.87
CA GLU A 235 -0.63 -4.38 -1.05
C GLU A 235 -1.80 -3.46 -0.70
N GLY A 236 -3.01 -3.91 -1.03
CA GLY A 236 -4.25 -3.28 -0.61
C GLY A 236 -4.92 -4.07 0.51
N GLU A 237 -6.23 -3.92 0.61
CA GLU A 237 -7.03 -4.58 1.65
C GLU A 237 -6.97 -6.11 1.53
N ARG A 238 -6.99 -6.78 2.68
CA ARG A 238 -7.11 -8.25 2.80
C ARG A 238 -6.05 -9.05 2.03
N GLY A 239 -4.88 -8.44 1.83
CA GLY A 239 -3.72 -9.06 1.18
C GLY A 239 -3.76 -9.08 -0.36
N TRP A 240 -4.72 -8.38 -0.99
CA TRP A 240 -4.77 -8.26 -2.45
C TRP A 240 -3.68 -7.34 -2.98
N LEU A 241 -2.91 -7.81 -3.95
CA LEU A 241 -1.80 -7.09 -4.56
C LEU A 241 -2.23 -6.41 -5.86
N ARG A 242 -1.67 -5.23 -6.12
CA ARG A 242 -1.92 -4.44 -7.33
C ARG A 242 -0.61 -4.10 -8.03
N THR A 243 -0.43 -4.56 -9.25
CA THR A 243 0.68 -4.13 -10.12
C THR A 243 0.17 -3.08 -11.09
N GLU A 244 0.74 -1.86 -11.03
CA GLU A 244 0.45 -0.82 -12.01
C GLU A 244 1.02 -1.22 -13.38
N LEU A 245 0.18 -1.20 -14.41
CA LEU A 245 0.55 -1.54 -15.79
C LEU A 245 0.68 -0.28 -16.64
N PHE A 246 -0.38 0.52 -16.72
CA PHE A 246 -0.42 1.68 -17.61
C PHE A 246 -1.09 2.87 -16.94
N GLN A 247 -0.82 4.07 -17.45
CA GLN A 247 -1.60 5.27 -17.15
C GLN A 247 -2.17 5.85 -18.42
N PHE A 248 -3.40 6.38 -18.38
CA PHE A 248 -4.00 7.07 -19.53
C PHE A 248 -5.03 8.08 -19.07
N THR A 249 -5.32 9.09 -19.88
CA THR A 249 -6.42 10.02 -19.59
C THR A 249 -7.64 9.63 -20.39
N SER A 250 -8.73 9.33 -19.70
CA SER A 250 -9.96 8.88 -20.32
C SER A 250 -10.70 10.06 -20.99
N THR A 251 -11.05 9.95 -22.26
CA THR A 251 -11.85 10.96 -22.99
C THR A 251 -13.31 10.53 -23.21
N LYS A 252 -13.63 9.28 -22.89
CA LYS A 252 -14.94 8.63 -23.05
C LYS A 252 -15.14 7.61 -21.93
N ASN A 253 -16.36 7.13 -21.74
CA ASN A 253 -16.65 6.12 -20.71
C ASN A 253 -16.17 4.70 -21.06
N GLN A 254 -16.15 4.36 -22.34
CA GLN A 254 -15.86 3.02 -22.85
C GLN A 254 -14.54 2.95 -23.61
N HIS A 255 -13.67 2.06 -23.17
CA HIS A 255 -12.36 1.79 -23.80
C HIS A 255 -12.14 0.29 -23.94
N HIS A 256 -11.43 -0.07 -25.01
CA HIS A 256 -10.98 -1.43 -25.30
C HIS A 256 -9.46 -1.49 -25.15
N PHE A 257 -8.96 -2.49 -24.43
CA PHE A 257 -7.53 -2.74 -24.26
C PHE A 257 -7.20 -4.21 -24.48
N ASP A 258 -6.21 -4.49 -25.32
CA ASP A 258 -5.63 -5.82 -25.48
C ASP A 258 -4.25 -5.87 -24.83
N ILE A 259 -4.18 -6.39 -23.61
CA ILE A 259 -2.93 -6.46 -22.84
C ILE A 259 -2.33 -7.86 -22.98
N GLN A 260 -1.11 -7.90 -23.49
CA GLN A 260 -0.30 -9.11 -23.61
C GLN A 260 0.72 -9.17 -22.49
N PHE A 261 0.77 -10.30 -21.80
CA PHE A 261 1.73 -10.63 -20.75
C PHE A 261 2.60 -11.77 -21.21
N THR A 262 3.91 -11.60 -21.05
CA THR A 262 4.90 -12.66 -21.28
C THR A 262 5.64 -12.96 -19.99
N SER A 263 5.78 -14.25 -19.70
CA SER A 263 6.62 -14.72 -18.61
C SER A 263 8.08 -14.31 -18.81
N GLU A 264 8.77 -13.92 -17.73
CA GLU A 264 10.22 -13.78 -17.67
C GLU A 264 10.92 -15.07 -17.15
N MET A 265 10.16 -16.10 -16.78
CA MET A 265 10.57 -17.40 -16.22
C MET A 265 10.26 -18.55 -17.20
N ARG A 266 11.00 -18.64 -18.31
CA ARG A 266 10.73 -19.59 -19.40
C ARG A 266 11.69 -20.80 -19.44
N SER A 267 12.71 -20.84 -18.59
CA SER A 267 13.71 -21.92 -18.59
C SER A 267 13.25 -23.14 -17.77
N LYS A 268 13.81 -24.33 -18.06
CA LYS A 268 13.51 -25.55 -17.28
C LYS A 268 14.01 -25.46 -15.83
N GLU A 269 15.06 -24.69 -15.59
CA GLU A 269 15.63 -24.42 -14.25
C GLU A 269 14.74 -23.45 -13.45
N ASP A 270 14.00 -22.58 -14.14
CA ASP A 270 13.04 -21.63 -13.54
C ASP A 270 11.80 -22.31 -12.95
N HIS A 271 11.50 -23.57 -13.33
CA HIS A 271 10.28 -24.27 -12.89
C HIS A 271 10.21 -24.45 -11.37
N VAL A 272 11.34 -24.68 -10.70
CA VAL A 272 11.38 -24.81 -9.22
C VAL A 272 10.98 -23.50 -8.56
N LEU A 273 11.40 -22.37 -9.14
CA LEU A 273 11.07 -21.03 -8.67
C LEU A 273 9.68 -20.57 -9.11
N SER A 274 9.14 -21.13 -10.20
CA SER A 274 7.80 -20.78 -10.70
C SER A 274 6.68 -21.10 -9.72
N TYR A 275 6.85 -22.12 -8.87
CA TYR A 275 5.93 -22.43 -7.78
C TYR A 275 5.86 -21.32 -6.72
N LEU A 276 6.92 -20.50 -6.59
CA LEU A 276 6.93 -19.34 -5.69
C LEU A 276 6.08 -18.18 -6.21
N PHE A 277 5.79 -18.15 -7.51
CA PHE A 277 5.06 -17.07 -8.18
C PHE A 277 3.75 -17.56 -8.78
N TYR A 278 3.09 -18.47 -8.08
CA TYR A 278 1.72 -18.88 -8.35
C TYR A 278 0.74 -17.81 -7.84
N ILE A 279 -0.01 -17.21 -8.75
CA ILE A 279 -0.98 -16.16 -8.40
C ILE A 279 -2.38 -16.49 -8.88
N PHE A 280 -3.35 -15.96 -8.14
CA PHE A 280 -4.76 -15.97 -8.48
C PHE A 280 -5.13 -14.56 -8.92
N ILE A 281 -5.31 -14.36 -10.22
CA ILE A 281 -5.71 -13.08 -10.79
C ILE A 281 -7.22 -12.91 -10.54
N GLU A 282 -7.58 -11.78 -9.95
CA GLU A 282 -8.96 -11.40 -9.67
C GLU A 282 -9.55 -10.58 -10.81
N ALA A 283 -8.88 -9.47 -11.14
CA ALA A 283 -9.44 -8.47 -12.03
C ALA A 283 -8.38 -7.55 -12.64
N VAL A 284 -8.78 -6.81 -13.65
CA VAL A 284 -8.09 -5.60 -14.12
C VAL A 284 -8.83 -4.38 -13.56
N GLU A 285 -8.15 -3.57 -12.74
CA GLU A 285 -8.73 -2.43 -12.02
C GLU A 285 -8.27 -1.10 -12.62
N PHE A 286 -9.24 -0.24 -12.94
CA PHE A 286 -9.09 1.12 -13.41
C PHE A 286 -9.37 2.07 -12.25
N ARG A 287 -8.31 2.70 -11.75
CA ARG A 287 -8.40 3.61 -10.61
C ARG A 287 -7.99 5.02 -11.01
N PRO A 288 -8.79 6.06 -10.68
CA PRO A 288 -8.38 7.44 -10.86
C PRO A 288 -7.04 7.72 -10.19
N VAL A 289 -6.19 8.45 -10.90
CA VAL A 289 -4.97 9.04 -10.39
C VAL A 289 -5.39 10.21 -9.53
N ASP A 290 -5.51 9.97 -8.23
CA ASP A 290 -5.34 11.05 -7.28
C ASP A 290 -3.89 11.47 -7.35
N PHE A 291 -3.57 12.47 -8.19
CA PHE A 291 -2.39 13.26 -7.91
C PHE A 291 -2.58 13.67 -6.45
N GLU A 292 -1.75 13.12 -5.56
CA GLU A 292 -1.50 13.78 -4.30
C GLU A 292 -1.08 15.19 -4.72
N GLU A 293 -2.02 16.14 -4.79
CA GLU A 293 -1.72 17.54 -4.55
C GLU A 293 -1.02 17.47 -3.23
N ASN A 294 0.33 17.51 -3.32
CA ASN A 294 1.28 17.21 -2.24
C ASN A 294 0.51 17.19 -0.95
N GLU A 295 0.20 15.99 -0.40
CA GLU A 295 -0.30 15.92 0.97
C GLU A 295 0.54 16.94 1.69
N ASN A 296 -0.13 18.02 2.10
CA ASN A 296 0.56 19.19 2.54
C ASN A 296 1.58 18.64 3.51
N LYS A 297 2.83 19.06 3.34
CA LYS A 297 3.75 19.02 4.46
C LYS A 297 3.17 19.95 5.53
N VAL A 298 2.01 19.65 6.09
CA VAL A 298 1.84 19.56 7.51
C VAL A 298 2.75 18.42 7.97
N ALA A 299 4.06 18.61 7.78
CA ALA A 299 4.90 18.51 8.93
C ALA A 299 4.14 19.35 9.95
N MET A 300 3.52 18.70 10.95
CA MET A 300 3.48 19.33 12.25
C MET A 300 4.88 19.93 12.39
N GLN A 301 4.97 21.25 12.26
CA GLN A 301 6.03 21.95 12.95
C GLN A 301 5.95 21.36 14.36
N PRO A 302 7.06 20.89 14.93
CA PRO A 302 7.03 20.52 16.33
C PRO A 302 6.44 21.73 17.02
N THR A 303 5.23 21.60 17.55
CA THR A 303 4.82 22.50 18.59
C THR A 303 5.91 22.30 19.63
N ASP A 304 6.66 23.35 19.89
CA ASP A 304 7.68 23.45 20.93
C ASP A 304 6.99 23.42 22.30
N VAL A 305 6.02 22.50 22.47
CA VAL A 305 5.56 22.07 23.77
C VAL A 305 6.68 21.18 24.27
N ASP A 306 7.20 21.53 25.45
CA ASP A 306 8.19 20.82 26.25
C ASP A 306 7.88 19.32 26.39
N ASN A 307 8.08 18.55 25.33
CA ASN A 307 8.16 17.10 25.39
C ASN A 307 9.57 16.75 25.81
N ASP A 308 9.69 16.01 26.93
CA ASP A 308 10.95 15.61 27.51
C ASP A 308 11.87 14.98 26.45
N TRP A 309 12.99 15.65 26.16
CA TRP A 309 13.99 15.18 25.20
C TRP A 309 14.52 13.79 25.57
N ARG A 310 14.40 13.37 26.84
CA ARG A 310 14.74 12.02 27.32
C ARG A 310 13.91 10.94 26.64
N GLU A 311 12.64 11.19 26.33
CA GLU A 311 11.80 10.22 25.62
C GLU A 311 12.13 10.12 24.13
N ARG A 312 12.85 11.10 23.58
CA ARG A 312 13.24 11.16 22.16
C ARG A 312 14.58 10.47 21.87
N VAL A 313 15.31 9.99 22.87
CA VAL A 313 16.55 9.25 22.67
C VAL A 313 16.34 7.81 23.12
N PRO A 314 16.84 6.78 22.40
CA PRO A 314 16.74 5.41 22.88
C PRO A 314 17.35 5.26 24.27
N ASN A 315 16.62 4.75 25.26
CA ASN A 315 17.09 4.66 26.66
C ASN A 315 18.44 3.94 26.84
N ASP A 316 18.82 3.11 25.88
CA ASP A 316 20.05 2.33 25.86
C ASP A 316 21.15 2.93 24.96
N TYR A 317 21.03 4.19 24.53
CA TYR A 317 22.03 4.82 23.65
C TYR A 317 23.45 4.81 24.23
N ASN A 318 23.60 4.92 25.56
CA ASN A 318 24.89 4.83 26.25
C ASN A 318 25.59 3.48 26.08
N LYS A 319 24.86 2.41 25.75
CA LYS A 319 25.44 1.10 25.43
C LYS A 319 25.90 1.00 23.98
N ILE A 320 25.37 1.86 23.11
CA ILE A 320 25.63 1.86 21.67
C ILE A 320 26.79 2.79 21.34
N VAL A 321 26.91 3.88 22.09
CA VAL A 321 27.86 4.95 21.82
C VAL A 321 28.74 5.14 23.05
N GLU A 322 29.91 4.49 23.01
CA GLU A 322 30.90 4.56 24.09
C GLU A 322 31.55 5.96 24.20
N ASP A 323 31.56 6.73 23.09
CA ASP A 323 32.29 7.99 22.94
C ASP A 323 31.41 9.26 23.00
N VAL A 324 30.19 9.21 23.55
CA VAL A 324 29.40 10.45 23.73
C VAL A 324 30.01 11.26 24.87
N ASP A 325 30.35 12.52 24.58
CA ASP A 325 30.78 13.46 25.60
C ASP A 325 29.66 13.63 26.63
N LYS A 326 29.97 13.27 27.89
CA LYS A 326 29.03 13.30 29.02
C LYS A 326 28.51 14.70 29.33
N SER A 327 29.16 15.75 28.79
CA SER A 327 28.71 17.14 28.91
C SER A 327 27.58 17.52 27.95
N MET A 328 27.29 16.70 26.93
CA MET A 328 26.25 16.98 25.95
C MET A 328 24.84 16.90 26.55
N THR A 329 23.99 17.84 26.17
CA THR A 329 22.55 17.80 26.48
C THR A 329 21.84 16.70 25.71
N THR A 330 20.70 16.22 26.22
CA THR A 330 19.90 15.19 25.53
C THR A 330 19.45 15.63 24.12
N LYS A 331 19.23 16.94 23.92
CA LYS A 331 18.91 17.53 22.62
C LYS A 331 20.08 17.43 21.64
N GLU A 332 21.30 17.69 22.10
CA GLU A 332 22.51 17.54 21.28
C GLU A 332 22.80 16.08 20.94
N VAL A 333 22.61 15.18 21.92
CA VAL A 333 22.68 13.72 21.67
C VAL A 333 21.66 13.29 20.62
N TYR A 334 20.41 13.74 20.75
CA TYR A 334 19.38 13.47 19.74
C TYR A 334 19.80 13.96 18.35
N ALA A 335 20.30 15.20 18.24
CA ALA A 335 20.76 15.77 16.98
C ALA A 335 21.94 14.98 16.38
N LEU A 336 22.90 14.57 17.22
CA LEU A 336 24.05 13.74 16.84
C LEU A 336 23.59 12.39 16.28
N LEU A 337 22.72 11.67 17.01
CA LEU A 337 22.17 10.38 16.57
C LEU A 337 21.29 10.51 15.33
N ARG A 338 20.58 11.63 15.14
CA ARG A 338 19.79 11.91 13.93
C ARG A 338 20.68 12.13 12.71
N ARG A 339 21.85 12.76 12.89
CA ARG A 339 22.87 12.92 11.85
C ARG A 339 23.56 11.58 11.54
N GLY A 340 23.75 10.77 12.57
CA GLY A 340 24.38 9.47 12.53
C GLY A 340 25.86 9.52 12.89
N ILE A 341 26.36 8.38 13.37
CA ILE A 341 27.68 8.21 13.96
C ILE A 341 28.27 6.86 13.56
N TYR A 342 29.59 6.77 13.64
CA TYR A 342 30.30 5.51 13.55
C TYR A 342 30.33 4.82 14.91
N ILE A 343 30.11 3.51 14.93
CA ILE A 343 30.22 2.67 16.12
C ILE A 343 31.12 1.47 15.81
N ASN A 344 31.51 0.74 16.87
CA ASN A 344 32.33 -0.46 16.78
C ASN A 344 33.61 -0.23 15.94
N LYS A 345 34.44 0.74 16.37
CA LYS A 345 35.70 1.13 15.70
C LYS A 345 35.53 1.50 14.22
N SER A 346 34.49 2.28 13.91
CA SER A 346 34.16 2.73 12.55
C SER A 346 33.78 1.62 11.56
N GLN A 347 33.35 0.47 12.07
CA GLN A 347 32.90 -0.65 11.23
C GLN A 347 31.39 -0.67 11.00
N GLN A 348 30.62 0.17 11.68
CA GLN A 348 29.17 0.24 11.52
C GLN A 348 28.73 1.70 11.60
N TRP A 349 27.61 2.02 10.97
CA TRP A 349 27.02 3.36 11.02
C TRP A 349 25.65 3.30 11.67
N PHE A 350 25.49 4.03 12.77
CA PHE A 350 24.27 4.07 13.56
C PHE A 350 23.59 5.43 13.45
N SER A 351 22.26 5.43 13.38
CA SER A 351 21.45 6.65 13.47
C SER A 351 20.06 6.33 14.02
N ILE A 352 19.26 7.37 14.29
CA ILE A 352 17.85 7.20 14.70
C ILE A 352 16.88 7.87 13.72
N SER A 353 15.64 7.41 13.67
CA SER A 353 14.53 7.99 12.91
C SER A 353 13.99 9.25 13.58
N LYS A 354 13.05 9.97 12.92
CA LYS A 354 12.35 11.10 13.57
C LYS A 354 11.54 10.66 14.80
N LYS A 355 11.06 9.40 14.79
CA LYS A 355 10.36 8.75 15.89
C LYS A 355 11.31 8.00 16.84
N SER A 356 12.61 8.32 16.77
CA SER A 356 13.63 7.76 17.67
C SER A 356 13.88 6.26 17.54
N GLU A 357 13.39 5.65 16.46
CA GLU A 357 13.65 4.25 16.14
C GLU A 357 15.05 4.09 15.57
N LYS A 358 15.76 3.04 15.94
CA LYS A 358 17.15 2.79 15.54
C LYS A 358 17.28 2.48 14.05
N ARG A 359 18.42 2.84 13.48
CA ARG A 359 18.84 2.54 12.11
C ARG A 359 20.29 2.12 12.13
N LEU A 360 20.61 1.08 11.38
CA LEU A 360 21.94 0.53 11.32
C LEU A 360 22.34 0.36 9.86
N MET A 361 23.56 0.75 9.51
CA MET A 361 24.17 0.42 8.24
C MET A 361 25.45 -0.38 8.48
N LEU A 362 25.55 -1.51 7.80
CA LEU A 362 26.69 -2.42 7.85
C LEU A 362 27.47 -2.35 6.54
N PRO A 363 28.82 -2.32 6.57
CA PRO A 363 29.64 -2.35 5.37
C PRO A 363 29.55 -3.72 4.70
N ALA A 364 29.82 -3.75 3.39
CA ALA A 364 29.90 -5.00 2.61
C ALA A 364 30.78 -6.07 3.27
N ARG A 365 31.89 -5.66 3.90
CA ARG A 365 32.84 -6.54 4.60
C ARG A 365 32.26 -7.25 5.83
N ALA A 366 31.15 -6.77 6.39
CA ALA A 366 30.50 -7.38 7.54
C ALA A 366 29.67 -8.62 7.17
N PHE A 367 29.18 -8.71 5.92
CA PHE A 367 28.23 -9.74 5.52
C PHE A 367 28.63 -10.56 4.29
N LEU A 368 29.59 -10.08 3.51
CA LEU A 368 30.12 -10.83 2.39
C LEU A 368 31.16 -11.84 2.88
N PRO A 369 31.07 -13.10 2.43
CA PRO A 369 31.99 -14.14 2.88
C PRO A 369 33.43 -13.77 2.50
N LYS A 370 34.33 -13.80 3.49
CA LYS A 370 35.76 -13.49 3.31
C LYS A 370 36.51 -14.58 2.51
N ARG A 371 35.95 -15.80 2.49
CA ARG A 371 36.32 -17.07 1.79
C ARG A 371 35.62 -18.20 2.56
N LYS A 372 35.26 -19.34 1.94
CA LYS A 372 35.47 -20.69 2.55
C LYS A 372 34.95 -21.90 1.74
N PHE A 373 35.72 -22.99 1.91
CA PHE A 373 35.49 -24.43 1.69
C PHE A 373 35.23 -24.97 0.26
N HIS A 374 36.10 -25.94 -0.09
CA HIS A 374 36.09 -26.88 -1.22
C HIS A 374 36.23 -26.34 -2.67
N LEU A 375 37.46 -26.52 -3.17
CA LEU A 375 37.87 -26.96 -4.51
C LEU A 375 36.82 -26.91 -5.64
N SER A 376 36.48 -25.72 -6.12
CA SER A 376 36.60 -25.34 -7.54
C SER A 376 35.98 -23.95 -7.77
N GLN A 377 36.76 -23.08 -8.40
CA GLN A 377 36.49 -21.67 -8.74
C GLN A 377 36.66 -20.63 -7.61
N ARG A 378 37.79 -19.92 -7.68
CA ARG A 378 38.19 -18.78 -6.85
C ARG A 378 37.37 -17.54 -7.23
N LYS A 379 36.20 -17.32 -6.64
CA LYS A 379 35.43 -16.08 -6.85
C LYS A 379 35.63 -15.16 -5.64
N THR A 380 36.39 -14.07 -5.83
CA THR A 380 36.85 -13.18 -4.74
C THR A 380 36.33 -11.75 -4.91
N TRP A 381 35.96 -11.11 -3.81
CA TRP A 381 35.59 -9.68 -3.81
C TRP A 381 36.82 -8.81 -3.98
N LEU A 382 36.76 -7.85 -4.92
CA LEU A 382 37.79 -6.83 -5.07
C LEU A 382 37.45 -5.67 -4.13
N TRP A 383 38.31 -5.41 -3.15
CA TRP A 383 38.07 -4.35 -2.16
C TRP A 383 38.70 -3.05 -2.64
N LYS A 384 37.88 -2.00 -2.77
CA LYS A 384 38.29 -0.69 -3.26
C LYS A 384 38.00 0.38 -2.22
N SER A 385 38.88 1.37 -2.11
CA SER A 385 38.56 2.62 -1.42
C SER A 385 38.03 3.62 -2.44
N LEU A 386 36.82 4.15 -2.20
CA LEU A 386 36.18 5.11 -3.09
C LEU A 386 35.87 6.40 -2.36
N PRO A 387 36.29 7.57 -2.90
CA PRO A 387 35.88 8.87 -2.38
C PRO A 387 34.35 8.98 -2.32
N GLY A 388 33.84 9.55 -1.22
CA GLY A 388 32.39 9.67 -0.99
C GLY A 388 31.70 8.36 -0.56
N SER A 389 32.43 7.27 -0.34
CA SER A 389 31.88 6.10 0.36
C SER A 389 31.73 6.37 1.86
N ARG A 390 30.64 5.86 2.46
CA ARG A 390 30.44 5.89 3.92
C ARG A 390 31.40 4.97 4.66
N PHE A 391 31.93 3.95 4.01
CA PHE A 391 32.90 3.03 4.61
C PHE A 391 34.22 3.05 3.82
N MET A 392 35.32 2.80 4.53
CA MET A 392 36.68 2.85 3.98
C MET A 392 36.87 1.96 2.74
N GLU A 393 36.25 0.79 2.76
CA GLU A 393 36.29 -0.19 1.67
C GLU A 393 34.86 -0.50 1.18
N VAL A 394 34.73 -0.66 -0.13
CA VAL A 394 33.55 -1.21 -0.80
C VAL A 394 33.93 -2.50 -1.52
N ALA A 395 32.97 -3.38 -1.74
CA ALA A 395 33.20 -4.64 -2.42
C ALA A 395 32.79 -4.51 -3.89
N GLU A 396 33.71 -4.74 -4.80
CA GLU A 396 33.43 -4.94 -6.22
C GLU A 396 33.35 -6.44 -6.51
N CYS A 397 32.30 -6.84 -7.22
CA CYS A 397 32.14 -8.21 -7.67
C CYS A 397 33.04 -8.48 -8.88
N SER A 398 33.86 -9.53 -8.86
CA SER A 398 34.82 -9.85 -9.93
C SER A 398 34.31 -10.85 -10.96
N ASP A 399 33.64 -11.90 -10.51
CA ASP A 399 32.92 -12.88 -11.35
C ASP A 399 32.09 -13.75 -10.41
N ASN A 400 30.87 -13.32 -10.09
CA ASN A 400 29.99 -14.10 -9.24
C ASN A 400 28.56 -14.02 -9.76
N ASN A 401 27.92 -15.15 -9.99
CA ASN A 401 26.50 -15.25 -10.36
C ASN A 401 25.60 -15.29 -9.12
N ARG A 402 26.17 -15.41 -7.92
CA ARG A 402 25.43 -15.48 -6.65
C ARG A 402 26.13 -14.75 -5.50
N LEU A 403 25.53 -13.69 -5.00
CA LEU A 403 26.01 -12.98 -3.82
C LEU A 403 25.51 -13.67 -2.56
N ALA A 404 26.32 -14.57 -1.99
CA ALA A 404 26.05 -15.13 -0.67
C ALA A 404 26.16 -14.03 0.41
N ILE A 405 25.21 -14.04 1.34
CA ILE A 405 25.09 -13.11 2.46
C ILE A 405 25.02 -13.92 3.75
N SER A 406 25.84 -13.57 4.71
CA SER A 406 25.75 -14.09 6.07
C SER A 406 26.15 -13.00 7.04
N LEU A 407 25.22 -12.56 7.87
CA LEU A 407 25.47 -11.52 8.85
C LEU A 407 24.79 -11.82 10.18
N GLN A 408 25.39 -11.28 11.24
CA GLN A 408 24.85 -11.31 12.58
C GLN A 408 24.82 -9.89 13.12
N ILE A 409 23.65 -9.47 13.60
CA ILE A 409 23.41 -8.15 14.20
C ILE A 409 23.05 -8.36 15.65
N ASP A 410 23.70 -7.65 16.55
CA ASP A 410 23.28 -7.68 17.94
C ASP A 410 21.93 -6.96 18.09
N SER A 411 20.97 -7.59 18.77
CA SER A 411 19.59 -7.12 18.79
C SER A 411 19.44 -5.72 19.37
N TYR A 412 20.31 -5.35 20.32
CA TYR A 412 20.30 -4.02 20.95
C TYR A 412 20.59 -2.87 19.95
N LEU A 413 21.16 -3.15 18.77
CA LEU A 413 21.35 -2.15 17.72
C LEU A 413 20.07 -1.85 16.94
N LEU A 414 19.01 -2.64 17.14
CA LEU A 414 17.70 -2.47 16.52
C LEU A 414 16.64 -2.20 17.60
N SER A 415 15.62 -1.43 17.26
CA SER A 415 14.44 -1.24 18.10
C SER A 415 13.53 -2.47 18.04
N SER A 416 13.05 -2.97 19.18
CA SER A 416 12.11 -4.09 19.27
C SER A 416 10.67 -3.68 19.00
N GLY A 417 9.82 -4.63 18.61
CA GLY A 417 8.38 -4.43 18.43
C GLY A 417 8.02 -3.71 17.13
N ILE A 418 8.96 -3.59 16.19
CA ILE A 418 8.74 -2.92 14.91
C ILE A 418 9.26 -3.74 13.73
N LYS A 419 8.78 -3.38 12.54
CA LYS A 419 9.23 -3.97 11.28
C LYS A 419 10.44 -3.21 10.75
N TYR A 420 11.42 -3.93 10.22
CA TYR A 420 12.57 -3.38 9.52
C TYR A 420 12.52 -3.77 8.05
N ALA A 421 13.00 -2.87 7.20
CA ALA A 421 13.36 -3.14 5.82
C ALA A 421 14.88 -3.04 5.67
N CYS A 422 15.46 -3.98 4.94
CA CYS A 422 16.88 -4.04 4.61
C CYS A 422 17.09 -3.57 3.17
N TYR A 423 17.97 -2.59 2.99
CA TYR A 423 18.30 -1.98 1.70
C TYR A 423 19.72 -2.31 1.31
N LEU A 424 19.92 -2.90 0.13
CA LEU A 424 21.22 -2.99 -0.51
C LEU A 424 21.62 -1.61 -1.03
N VAL A 425 22.80 -1.13 -0.66
CA VAL A 425 23.37 0.13 -1.18
C VAL A 425 24.53 -0.19 -2.10
N PHE A 426 24.42 0.20 -3.37
CA PHE A 426 25.30 -0.25 -4.45
C PHE A 426 25.51 0.80 -5.55
N LYS A 427 26.48 0.57 -6.43
CA LYS A 427 26.69 1.30 -7.69
C LYS A 427 26.84 0.31 -8.83
N LEU A 428 26.29 0.68 -9.97
CA LEU A 428 26.41 -0.08 -11.22
C LEU A 428 27.68 0.37 -11.97
N PRO A 429 28.33 -0.53 -12.72
CA PRO A 429 29.40 -0.14 -13.63
C PRO A 429 28.83 0.65 -14.82
N GLU A 430 29.71 1.28 -15.61
CA GLU A 430 29.33 2.10 -16.77
C GLU A 430 28.42 1.36 -17.75
N ASN A 431 28.70 0.07 -18.00
CA ASN A 431 27.81 -0.79 -18.80
C ASN A 431 26.73 -1.44 -17.93
N ALA A 432 25.80 -0.64 -17.42
CA ALA A 432 24.70 -1.09 -16.58
C ALA A 432 23.72 -2.05 -17.28
N SER A 433 23.74 -2.13 -18.62
CA SER A 433 22.84 -3.00 -19.41
C SER A 433 22.97 -4.49 -19.08
N VAL A 434 24.15 -4.92 -18.62
CA VAL A 434 24.41 -6.31 -18.21
C VAL A 434 23.61 -6.71 -16.97
N PHE A 435 23.16 -5.73 -16.17
CA PHE A 435 22.32 -5.93 -14.99
C PHE A 435 20.83 -5.84 -15.30
N GLU A 436 20.43 -5.76 -16.58
CA GLU A 436 19.04 -5.76 -16.99
C GLU A 436 18.45 -7.17 -16.83
N GLY A 437 17.87 -7.42 -15.66
CA GLY A 437 17.18 -8.67 -15.38
C GLY A 437 16.75 -8.82 -13.93
N ILE A 438 15.99 -9.89 -13.70
CA ILE A 438 15.47 -10.23 -12.38
C ILE A 438 16.60 -10.75 -11.49
N VAL A 439 16.68 -10.20 -10.28
CA VAL A 439 17.50 -10.74 -9.20
C VAL A 439 16.58 -11.34 -8.15
N ILE A 440 16.81 -12.61 -7.83
CA ILE A 440 16.12 -13.34 -6.78
C ILE A 440 16.86 -13.07 -5.47
N THR A 441 16.11 -12.77 -4.42
CA THR A 441 16.62 -12.63 -3.06
C THR A 441 16.01 -13.71 -2.18
N ASN A 442 16.82 -14.51 -1.51
CA ASN A 442 16.34 -15.59 -0.65
C ASN A 442 17.07 -15.56 0.69
N PHE A 443 16.33 -15.52 1.81
CA PHE A 443 16.87 -15.41 3.16
C PHE A 443 16.25 -16.49 4.07
N THR A 444 17.07 -17.11 4.91
CA THR A 444 16.85 -18.42 5.58
C THR A 444 15.64 -18.56 6.51
N GLU A 445 14.92 -17.48 6.81
CA GLU A 445 13.70 -17.58 7.64
C GLU A 445 12.43 -17.93 6.82
N TRP A 446 12.48 -18.06 5.48
CA TRP A 446 11.26 -18.15 4.66
C TRP A 446 11.30 -19.12 3.47
N VAL A 447 10.18 -19.83 3.29
CA VAL A 447 9.85 -20.53 2.05
C VAL A 447 9.24 -19.50 1.10
N GLY A 448 10.05 -18.87 0.25
CA GLY A 448 9.61 -17.87 -0.72
C GLY A 448 10.64 -16.78 -0.98
N GLY A 449 11.37 -16.89 -2.09
CA GLY A 449 12.26 -15.83 -2.57
C GLY A 449 11.48 -14.60 -3.05
N ASN A 450 12.13 -13.43 -3.03
CA ASN A 450 11.59 -12.19 -3.59
C ASN A 450 12.32 -11.81 -4.89
N CYS A 451 11.69 -11.02 -5.76
CA CYS A 451 12.25 -10.56 -7.03
C CYS A 451 12.49 -9.05 -7.02
N ILE A 452 13.72 -8.65 -7.31
CA ILE A 452 14.14 -7.24 -7.42
C ILE A 452 14.81 -6.98 -8.76
N TYR A 453 15.04 -5.70 -9.06
CA TYR A 453 15.93 -5.24 -10.13
C TYR A 453 17.04 -4.40 -9.51
N LEU A 454 18.21 -4.37 -10.15
CA LEU A 454 19.30 -3.45 -9.77
C LEU A 454 19.35 -2.20 -10.64
N VAL A 455 18.86 -2.29 -11.87
CA VAL A 455 18.69 -1.15 -12.78
C VAL A 455 17.32 -0.54 -12.53
N THR A 456 17.21 0.79 -12.47
CA THR A 456 15.92 1.47 -12.37
C THR A 456 15.09 1.16 -13.63
N PRO A 457 13.96 0.43 -13.51
CA PRO A 457 13.11 0.15 -14.66
C PRO A 457 12.46 1.45 -15.16
N PRO A 458 12.04 1.48 -16.44
CA PRO A 458 11.32 2.61 -16.98
C PRO A 458 10.05 2.89 -16.15
N HIS A 459 9.68 4.16 -16.07
CA HIS A 459 8.45 4.59 -15.42
C HIS A 459 7.21 3.87 -15.99
N THR A 460 6.10 3.83 -15.23
CA THR A 460 4.82 3.27 -15.72
C THR A 460 4.48 3.90 -17.07
N PRO A 461 4.33 3.10 -18.14
CA PRO A 461 4.04 3.63 -19.47
C PRO A 461 2.75 4.46 -19.47
N VAL A 462 2.80 5.61 -20.12
CA VAL A 462 1.64 6.49 -20.31
C VAL A 462 1.11 6.27 -21.73
N ILE A 463 -0.14 5.83 -21.83
CA ILE A 463 -0.86 5.69 -23.08
C ILE A 463 -1.36 7.07 -23.48
N VAL A 464 -1.07 7.47 -24.71
CA VAL A 464 -1.56 8.71 -25.31
C VAL A 464 -2.70 8.32 -26.24
N LEU A 465 -3.93 8.73 -25.90
CA LEU A 465 -5.12 8.35 -26.67
C LEU A 465 -5.41 9.31 -27.83
N SER A 466 -4.87 10.53 -27.79
CA SER A 466 -4.96 11.51 -28.88
C SER A 466 -3.65 12.24 -29.14
N PRO A 467 -3.33 12.63 -30.40
CA PRO A 467 -2.07 13.29 -30.74
C PRO A 467 -1.82 14.62 -30.01
N ASP A 468 -2.90 15.29 -29.59
CA ASP A 468 -2.86 16.61 -28.95
C ASP A 468 -2.76 16.54 -27.41
N GLU A 469 -2.84 15.33 -26.83
CA GLU A 469 -2.71 15.12 -25.38
C GLU A 469 -1.27 15.26 -24.90
N ARG A 470 -1.07 16.10 -23.88
CA ARG A 470 0.21 16.11 -23.15
C ARG A 470 0.29 14.87 -22.25
N PRO A 471 1.34 14.05 -22.36
CA PRO A 471 1.48 12.87 -21.51
C PRO A 471 1.55 13.27 -20.05
N SER A 472 0.71 12.64 -19.22
CA SER A 472 0.72 12.81 -17.77
C SER A 472 2.09 12.45 -17.18
N ARG A 473 2.47 13.10 -16.07
CA ARG A 473 3.71 12.74 -15.36
C ARG A 473 3.60 11.33 -14.81
N SER A 474 4.48 10.45 -15.27
CA SER A 474 4.56 9.08 -14.76
C SER A 474 4.92 9.05 -13.27
N ARG A 475 4.29 8.16 -12.51
CA ARG A 475 4.54 8.04 -11.07
C ARG A 475 5.90 7.37 -10.80
N LYS A 476 6.48 7.70 -9.63
CA LYS A 476 7.64 6.98 -9.10
C LYS A 476 7.15 5.67 -8.51
N ILE A 477 7.57 4.56 -9.09
CA ILE A 477 7.13 3.26 -8.61
C ILE A 477 7.88 2.89 -7.32
N LYS A 478 7.15 2.51 -6.27
CA LYS A 478 7.77 2.10 -4.98
C LYS A 478 8.50 0.76 -5.15
N GLY A 479 9.52 0.49 -4.34
CA GLY A 479 10.28 -0.77 -4.38
C GLY A 479 11.37 -0.88 -5.46
N HIS A 480 11.42 0.03 -6.44
CA HIS A 480 12.50 0.07 -7.42
C HIS A 480 13.80 0.67 -6.88
N PRO A 481 14.95 0.39 -7.52
CA PRO A 481 16.21 1.06 -7.23
C PRO A 481 16.08 2.57 -7.29
N LYS A 482 16.57 3.25 -6.25
CA LYS A 482 16.56 4.72 -6.14
C LYS A 482 17.97 5.26 -6.06
N LEU A 483 18.23 6.30 -6.84
CA LEU A 483 19.43 7.10 -6.70
C LEU A 483 19.34 7.97 -5.44
N ARG A 484 20.33 7.82 -4.57
CA ARG A 484 20.50 8.58 -3.33
C ARG A 484 21.23 9.90 -3.62
N LYS A 485 21.14 10.84 -2.68
CA LYS A 485 21.84 12.14 -2.75
C LYS A 485 23.37 12.00 -2.76
N ASP A 486 23.90 10.92 -2.19
CA ASP A 486 25.33 10.60 -2.16
C ASP A 486 25.81 9.88 -3.45
N GLY A 487 24.95 9.77 -4.47
CA GLY A 487 25.26 9.15 -5.76
C GLY A 487 25.26 7.62 -5.74
N TRP A 488 24.89 6.98 -4.62
CA TRP A 488 24.70 5.53 -4.54
C TRP A 488 23.27 5.14 -4.91
N MET A 489 23.07 3.95 -5.43
CA MET A 489 21.75 3.34 -5.62
C MET A 489 21.35 2.57 -4.37
N GLU A 490 20.05 2.50 -4.09
CA GLU A 490 19.50 1.61 -3.07
C GLU A 490 18.27 0.85 -3.54
N VAL A 491 18.14 -0.41 -3.12
CA VAL A 491 16.94 -1.23 -3.36
C VAL A 491 16.63 -2.05 -2.10
N GLN A 492 15.34 -2.20 -1.77
CA GLN A 492 14.93 -3.04 -0.66
C GLN A 492 15.07 -4.52 -1.06
N VAL A 493 15.81 -5.30 -0.29
CA VAL A 493 16.05 -6.73 -0.56
C VAL A 493 15.35 -7.64 0.43
N TRP A 494 14.97 -7.12 1.60
CA TRP A 494 14.34 -7.92 2.64
C TRP A 494 13.53 -7.07 3.63
N GLN A 495 12.64 -7.71 4.38
CA GLN A 495 11.96 -7.13 5.53
C GLN A 495 11.72 -8.19 6.60
N PHE A 496 11.69 -7.78 7.86
CA PHE A 496 11.45 -8.68 9.00
C PHE A 496 10.84 -7.91 10.17
N TYR A 497 10.16 -8.61 11.07
CA TYR A 497 9.65 -8.04 12.32
C TYR A 497 10.63 -8.35 13.46
N HIS A 498 11.17 -7.32 14.10
CA HIS A 498 12.12 -7.50 15.19
C HIS A 498 11.39 -7.69 16.52
N ARG A 499 11.26 -8.95 16.96
CA ARG A 499 10.64 -9.32 18.25
C ARG A 499 11.60 -9.10 19.42
N SER A 500 11.07 -8.70 20.57
CA SER A 500 11.82 -8.63 21.83
C SER A 500 12.28 -10.02 22.28
N GLY A 501 13.46 -10.12 22.92
CA GLY A 501 13.95 -11.33 23.58
C GLY A 501 15.05 -12.12 22.87
N ARG A 502 15.46 -11.75 21.63
CA ARG A 502 16.65 -12.32 20.99
C ARG A 502 17.91 -11.56 21.40
N VAL A 503 19.03 -12.26 21.62
CA VAL A 503 20.34 -11.62 21.91
C VAL A 503 21.01 -11.11 20.63
N SER A 504 20.89 -11.88 19.55
CA SER A 504 21.38 -11.49 18.23
C SER A 504 20.42 -11.96 17.15
N PHE A 505 20.54 -11.34 15.98
CA PHE A 505 19.76 -11.56 14.79
C PHE A 505 20.68 -12.04 13.68
N LYS A 506 20.50 -13.28 13.25
CA LYS A 506 21.27 -13.86 12.14
C LYS A 506 20.45 -13.78 10.86
N MET A 507 21.09 -13.34 9.78
CA MET A 507 20.54 -13.26 8.45
C MET A 507 21.50 -13.95 7.49
N ASP A 508 21.10 -15.12 7.02
CA ASP A 508 21.77 -15.85 5.95
C ASP A 508 20.90 -15.81 4.70
N GLY A 509 21.51 -15.72 3.53
CA GLY A 509 20.78 -15.70 2.28
C GLY A 509 21.66 -15.44 1.08
N TYR A 510 21.03 -15.10 -0.04
CA TYR A 510 21.75 -14.77 -1.26
C TYR A 510 20.94 -13.91 -2.23
N LEU A 511 21.66 -13.25 -3.13
CA LEU A 511 21.12 -12.67 -4.35
C LEU A 511 21.63 -13.48 -5.55
N GLU A 512 20.76 -13.78 -6.50
CA GLU A 512 21.10 -14.55 -7.69
C GLU A 512 20.36 -14.00 -8.90
N SER A 513 21.03 -13.94 -10.05
CA SER A 513 20.36 -13.59 -11.31
C SER A 513 19.47 -14.74 -11.76
N LEU A 514 18.21 -14.46 -12.07
CA LEU A 514 17.29 -15.46 -12.65
C LEU A 514 17.83 -16.03 -13.97
N LYS A 515 18.45 -15.21 -14.81
CA LYS A 515 18.96 -15.63 -16.14
C LYS A 515 20.44 -16.02 -16.14
N GLY A 516 21.01 -16.28 -14.96
CA GLY A 516 22.41 -16.72 -14.84
C GLY A 516 23.51 -15.71 -15.24
N TRP A 517 23.20 -14.43 -15.46
CA TRP A 517 24.23 -13.40 -15.65
C TRP A 517 24.99 -13.15 -14.33
N ASN A 518 26.23 -12.65 -14.44
CA ASN A 518 27.09 -12.42 -13.27
C ASN A 518 27.05 -10.96 -12.82
N PHE A 519 27.28 -10.74 -11.53
CA PHE A 519 27.25 -9.41 -10.92
C PHE A 519 28.54 -8.62 -11.13
N THR A 520 29.38 -8.98 -12.11
CA THR A 520 30.71 -8.41 -12.33
C THR A 520 30.67 -6.90 -12.46
N GLY A 521 31.54 -6.21 -11.71
CA GLY A 521 31.60 -4.75 -11.65
C GLY A 521 30.58 -4.10 -10.73
N LEU A 522 29.65 -4.86 -10.11
CA LEU A 522 28.75 -4.33 -9.10
C LEU A 522 29.55 -3.90 -7.86
N LEU A 523 29.43 -2.63 -7.50
CA LEU A 523 30.01 -2.07 -6.28
C LEU A 523 28.98 -2.13 -5.16
N VAL A 524 29.29 -2.82 -4.06
CA VAL A 524 28.44 -2.92 -2.88
C VAL A 524 29.08 -2.12 -1.75
N GLN A 525 28.36 -1.12 -1.25
CA GLN A 525 28.78 -0.36 -0.09
C GLN A 525 28.37 -1.05 1.20
N GLY A 526 27.12 -1.55 1.27
CA GLY A 526 26.61 -2.14 2.48
C GLY A 526 25.12 -2.43 2.48
N PHE A 527 24.64 -2.87 3.64
CA PHE A 527 23.21 -3.01 3.95
C PHE A 527 22.77 -1.95 4.93
N GLU A 528 21.63 -1.32 4.67
CA GLU A 528 21.00 -0.35 5.57
C GLU A 528 19.65 -0.86 6.08
N PHE A 529 19.53 -0.96 7.40
CA PHE A 529 18.34 -1.41 8.12
C PHE A 529 17.55 -0.19 8.62
N ARG A 530 16.30 -0.08 8.16
CA ARG A 530 15.42 1.04 8.49
C ARG A 530 14.07 0.56 9.01
N PRO A 531 13.48 1.26 10.01
CA PRO A 531 12.09 1.07 10.37
C PRO A 531 11.17 1.17 9.15
N ALA A 532 10.29 0.19 9.00
CA ALA A 532 9.28 0.10 7.95
C ALA A 532 7.88 0.28 8.53
N LYS A 533 6.97 0.86 7.74
CA LYS A 533 5.56 1.01 8.17
C LYS A 533 4.94 -0.38 8.35
N VAL A 534 4.15 -0.54 9.41
CA VAL A 534 3.27 -1.69 9.61
C VAL A 534 2.10 -1.52 8.66
N PHE A 535 2.03 -2.36 7.63
CA PHE A 535 0.75 -2.73 7.02
C PHE A 535 0.25 -3.88 7.89
N SER A 536 -0.95 -3.74 8.45
CA SER A 536 -1.55 -4.69 9.39
C SER A 536 -1.54 -6.12 8.83
N LEU A 537 -0.64 -6.94 9.35
CA LEU A 537 -0.56 -8.38 9.07
C LEU A 537 -1.43 -9.12 10.08
N ASN A 538 -2.74 -9.12 9.89
CA ASN A 538 -3.66 -10.02 10.63
C ASN A 538 -3.78 -11.37 9.91
N TYR A 539 -2.67 -12.09 9.68
CA TYR A 539 -2.70 -13.35 8.91
C TYR A 539 -1.89 -14.52 9.49
N PHE A 540 -1.53 -14.51 10.77
CA PHE A 540 -0.75 -15.61 11.37
C PHE A 540 -1.38 -16.33 12.57
N GLU A 541 -2.71 -16.38 12.69
CA GLU A 541 -3.37 -17.22 13.71
C GLU A 541 -4.08 -18.47 13.17
N GLY A 542 -4.04 -18.77 11.86
CA GLY A 542 -4.95 -19.79 11.29
C GLY A 542 -4.36 -20.96 10.50
N MET A 543 -3.04 -21.12 10.36
CA MET A 543 -2.47 -22.14 9.44
C MET A 543 -1.61 -23.23 10.09
N TYR A 544 -1.84 -23.49 11.38
CA TYR A 544 -1.45 -24.76 12.02
C TYR A 544 -2.64 -25.31 12.82
N MET A 545 -3.64 -25.82 12.11
CA MET A 545 -4.44 -26.97 12.54
C MET A 545 -4.72 -27.86 11.34
#